data_AF-A0A7V9PAI6-F1
#
_entry.id   AF-A0A7V9PAI6-F1
#
_cell.length_a   1.000
_cell.length_b   1.000
_cell.length_c   1.000
_cell.angle_alpha   90.00
_cell.angle_beta   90.00
_cell.angle_gamma   90.00
#
_symmetry.space_group_name_H-M   'P 1'
#
loop_
_entity.id
_entity.type
_entity.pdbx_description
1 polymer ?
#
loop_
_entity_poly.entity_id
_entity_poly.type
_entity_poly.pdbx_seq_one_letter_code
_entity_poly.pdbx_strand_id
1 'polypeptide(L)'
;LDLTLSGERTSEPVDFDNTPPTVSATGAPQTIGDRARVSFDAIDAASYLTRAEYSVNGGDWQEVFADDGISDGARERYTLNVPLEKTGEYTISLRVFDAGANVGSARVTARKGN
;
A
#
# COMPACT_ATOMS: atom_id res chain seq x y z
N LEU A 1 5.21 50.64 36.43
CA LEU A 1 5.02 49.41 37.21
C LEU A 1 3.52 49.24 37.39
N ASP A 2 2.82 48.26 36.86
CA ASP A 2 3.16 47.12 36.00
C ASP A 2 1.80 46.64 35.41
N LEU A 3 1.80 46.17 34.17
CA LEU A 3 0.60 45.81 33.41
C LEU A 3 0.47 44.28 33.32
N THR A 4 -0.76 43.81 33.48
CA THR A 4 -1.39 42.63 32.83
C THR A 4 -1.09 41.21 33.38
N LEU A 5 -2.17 40.53 33.79
CA LEU A 5 -2.25 39.06 33.86
C LEU A 5 -2.51 38.53 32.45
N SER A 6 -1.67 37.61 31.97
CA SER A 6 -1.94 36.80 30.78
C SER A 6 -2.23 35.36 31.23
N GLY A 7 -3.48 34.92 31.05
CA GLY A 7 -3.86 33.53 31.22
C GLY A 7 -3.42 32.71 30.01
N GLU A 8 -2.55 31.73 30.22
CA GLU A 8 -2.16 30.76 29.21
C GLU A 8 -3.21 29.63 29.11
N ARG A 9 -3.73 29.40 27.91
CA ARG A 9 -4.54 28.23 27.58
C ARG A 9 -3.59 27.14 27.10
N THR A 10 -3.20 26.23 27.97
CA THR A 10 -2.51 25.00 27.57
C THR A 10 -3.46 24.20 26.69
N SER A 11 -3.14 24.11 25.40
CA SER A 11 -3.82 23.19 24.49
C SER A 11 -3.03 21.88 24.54
N GLU A 12 -3.67 20.78 24.91
CA GLU A 12 -3.04 19.45 24.85
C GLU A 12 -2.54 19.19 23.41
N PRO A 13 -1.35 18.61 23.23
CA PRO A 13 -0.84 18.30 21.90
C PRO A 13 -1.79 17.32 21.21
N VAL A 14 -2.32 17.73 20.07
CA VAL A 14 -3.09 16.85 19.18
C VAL A 14 -2.07 16.21 18.25
N ASP A 15 -1.82 14.91 18.40
CA ASP A 15 -0.98 14.14 17.47
C ASP A 15 -1.69 14.02 16.12
N PHE A 16 -1.30 14.85 15.15
CA PHE A 16 -1.68 14.68 13.75
C PHE A 16 -0.66 13.71 13.11
N ASP A 17 -0.94 12.41 13.15
CA ASP A 17 -0.14 11.45 12.41
C ASP A 17 -0.47 11.54 10.91
N ASN A 18 0.54 11.85 10.09
CA ASN A 18 0.46 11.97 8.63
C ASN A 18 1.33 10.90 7.93
N THR A 19 1.63 9.79 8.61
CA THR A 19 2.53 8.76 8.07
C THR A 19 1.80 7.91 7.03
N PRO A 20 2.27 7.85 5.76
CA PRO A 20 1.68 6.95 4.77
C PRO A 20 1.99 5.48 5.07
N PRO A 21 1.16 4.55 4.57
CA PRO A 21 1.41 3.13 4.77
C PRO A 21 2.71 2.70 4.10
N THR A 22 3.46 1.82 4.77
CA THR A 22 4.65 1.19 4.20
C THR A 22 4.23 -0.05 3.40
N VAL A 23 4.56 -0.10 2.11
CA VAL A 23 4.25 -1.23 1.22
C VAL A 23 5.54 -1.91 0.79
N SER A 24 5.57 -3.24 0.75
CA SER A 24 6.77 -4.01 0.37
C SER A 24 6.39 -5.31 -0.33
N ALA A 25 7.12 -5.67 -1.38
CA ALA A 25 6.96 -6.97 -2.03
C ALA A 25 7.51 -8.07 -1.11
N THR A 26 6.77 -9.18 -0.99
CA THR A 26 7.15 -10.32 -0.17
C THR A 26 7.66 -11.46 -1.04
N GLY A 27 8.96 -11.74 -0.95
CA GLY A 27 9.59 -12.77 -1.76
C GLY A 27 9.74 -12.38 -3.24
N ALA A 28 10.18 -13.35 -4.05
CA ALA A 28 10.32 -13.17 -5.48
C ALA A 28 9.00 -13.54 -6.21
N PRO A 29 8.64 -12.80 -7.29
CA PRO A 29 7.54 -13.20 -8.17
C PRO A 29 7.69 -14.64 -8.66
N GLN A 30 6.60 -15.40 -8.60
CA GLN A 30 6.56 -16.77 -9.10
C GLN A 30 5.80 -16.84 -10.41
N THR A 31 6.48 -17.23 -11.48
CA THR A 31 5.82 -17.47 -12.79
C THR A 31 5.32 -18.90 -12.84
N ILE A 32 4.00 -19.09 -12.97
CA ILE A 32 3.31 -20.37 -13.02
C ILE A 32 2.48 -20.40 -14.31
N GLY A 33 2.98 -21.11 -15.34
CA GLY A 33 2.38 -21.08 -16.67
C GLY A 33 2.36 -19.66 -17.24
N ASP A 34 1.17 -19.20 -17.65
CA ASP A 34 0.95 -17.86 -18.20
C ASP A 34 0.59 -16.81 -17.13
N ARG A 35 0.93 -17.03 -15.86
CA ARG A 35 0.62 -16.09 -14.77
C ARG A 35 1.82 -15.84 -13.88
N ALA A 36 1.92 -14.63 -13.35
CA ALA A 36 2.79 -14.29 -12.22
C ALA A 36 1.97 -14.22 -10.94
N ARG A 37 2.38 -14.97 -9.92
CA ARG A 37 1.94 -14.75 -8.54
C ARG A 37 2.93 -13.82 -7.86
N VAL A 38 2.41 -12.74 -7.30
CA VAL A 38 3.17 -11.71 -6.57
C VAL A 38 2.44 -11.40 -5.28
N SER A 39 3.18 -11.28 -4.18
CA SER A 39 2.60 -10.90 -2.90
C SER A 39 3.25 -9.62 -2.38
N PHE A 40 2.46 -8.81 -1.68
CA PHE A 40 2.88 -7.59 -1.01
C PHE A 40 2.35 -7.58 0.42
N ASP A 41 3.13 -7.02 1.33
CA ASP A 41 2.67 -6.63 2.67
C ASP A 41 2.55 -5.10 2.72
N ALA A 42 1.50 -4.63 3.37
CA ALA A 42 1.29 -3.22 3.69
C ALA A 42 1.05 -3.05 5.18
N ILE A 43 1.66 -2.03 5.78
CA ILE A 43 1.55 -1.74 7.20
C ILE A 43 1.36 -0.25 7.40
N ASP A 44 0.35 0.11 8.17
CA ASP A 44 0.17 1.47 8.70
C ASP A 44 0.21 1.42 10.23
N ALA A 45 1.01 2.29 10.84
CA ALA A 45 1.15 2.33 12.30
C ALA A 45 0.08 3.19 12.97
N ALA A 46 -0.50 4.13 12.22
CA ALA A 46 -1.39 5.17 12.69
C ALA A 46 -2.87 4.79 12.59
N SER A 47 -3.20 3.94 11.63
CA SER A 47 -4.55 3.71 11.17
C SER A 47 -4.73 2.36 10.48
N TYR A 48 -5.95 2.09 10.00
CA TYR A 48 -6.25 0.93 9.17
C TYR A 48 -6.12 1.27 7.69
N LEU A 49 -5.79 0.26 6.89
CA LEU A 49 -5.78 0.34 5.44
C LEU A 49 -7.22 0.28 4.94
N THR A 50 -7.54 1.00 3.87
CA THR A 50 -8.92 1.14 3.37
C THR A 50 -9.13 0.58 1.98
N ARG A 51 -8.08 0.59 1.15
CA ARG A 51 -8.12 0.09 -0.22
C ARG A 51 -6.72 -0.22 -0.72
N ALA A 52 -6.61 -1.18 -1.62
CA ALA A 52 -5.42 -1.37 -2.43
C ALA A 52 -5.77 -1.49 -3.91
N GLU A 53 -4.86 -1.02 -4.76
CA GLU A 53 -4.99 -1.10 -6.20
C GLU A 53 -3.65 -1.49 -6.82
N TYR A 54 -3.68 -2.29 -7.87
CA TYR A 54 -2.50 -2.70 -8.60
C TYR A 54 -2.54 -2.26 -10.06
N SER A 55 -1.35 -2.09 -10.65
CA SER A 55 -1.18 -1.78 -12.06
C SER A 55 -0.09 -2.65 -12.66
N VAL A 56 -0.28 -3.05 -13.91
CA VAL A 56 0.66 -3.85 -14.69
C VAL A 56 1.24 -2.98 -15.79
N ASN A 57 2.56 -2.85 -15.83
CA ASN A 57 3.30 -2.03 -16.79
C ASN A 57 2.85 -0.56 -16.84
N GLY A 58 2.30 -0.03 -15.74
CA GLY A 58 1.79 1.34 -15.68
C GLY A 58 0.46 1.55 -16.42
N GLY A 59 -0.27 0.48 -16.74
CA GLY A 59 -1.64 0.55 -17.22
C GLY A 59 -2.64 0.95 -16.14
N ASP A 60 -3.93 0.75 -16.41
CA ASP A 60 -5.01 1.11 -15.50
C ASP A 60 -4.86 0.46 -14.11
N TRP A 61 -5.19 1.24 -13.09
CA TRP A 61 -5.26 0.77 -11.71
C TRP A 61 -6.51 -0.10 -11.53
N GLN A 62 -6.32 -1.27 -10.94
CA GLN A 62 -7.37 -2.24 -10.67
C GLN A 62 -7.41 -2.52 -9.17
N GLU A 63 -8.60 -2.51 -8.59
CA GLU A 63 -8.78 -2.84 -7.17
C GLU A 63 -8.31 -4.27 -6.87
N VAL A 64 -7.71 -4.46 -5.70
CA VAL A 64 -7.34 -5.76 -5.14
C VAL A 64 -7.74 -5.80 -3.67
N PHE A 65 -8.31 -6.93 -3.27
CA PHE A 65 -8.66 -7.19 -1.87
C PHE A 65 -7.48 -7.78 -1.11
N ALA A 66 -7.43 -7.50 0.19
CA ALA A 66 -6.54 -8.21 1.10
C ALA A 66 -6.82 -9.72 1.09
N ASP A 67 -5.83 -10.53 1.47
CA ASP A 67 -5.90 -11.99 1.45
C ASP A 67 -6.97 -12.55 2.41
N ASP A 68 -7.40 -11.78 3.41
CA ASP A 68 -8.52 -12.10 4.31
C ASP A 68 -9.88 -11.56 3.83
N GLY A 69 -9.89 -10.81 2.72
CA GLY A 69 -11.07 -10.40 1.97
C GLY A 69 -11.39 -8.90 2.00
N ILE A 70 -10.86 -8.13 2.94
CA ILE A 70 -11.12 -6.69 3.06
C ILE A 70 -9.91 -5.96 3.64
N SER A 71 -9.60 -4.79 3.11
CA SER A 71 -8.61 -3.90 3.73
C SER A 71 -9.27 -3.16 4.90
N ASP A 72 -9.10 -3.66 6.12
CA ASP A 72 -9.58 -3.00 7.35
C ASP A 72 -8.64 -3.14 8.57
N GLY A 73 -7.52 -3.83 8.39
CA GLY A 73 -6.45 -3.97 9.36
C GLY A 73 -5.34 -2.92 9.22
N ALA A 74 -4.56 -2.78 10.29
CA ALA A 74 -3.30 -2.02 10.29
C ALA A 74 -2.18 -2.72 9.51
N ARG A 75 -2.34 -4.02 9.22
CA ARG A 75 -1.41 -4.84 8.44
C ARG A 75 -2.20 -5.70 7.50
N GLU A 76 -1.90 -5.60 6.22
CA GLU A 76 -2.59 -6.35 5.18
C GLU A 76 -1.62 -7.02 4.24
N ARG A 77 -2.03 -8.18 3.71
CA ARG A 77 -1.32 -8.88 2.65
C ARG A 77 -2.17 -8.92 1.40
N TYR A 78 -1.54 -8.72 0.24
CA TYR A 78 -2.18 -8.75 -1.06
C TYR A 78 -1.47 -9.73 -1.98
N THR A 79 -2.16 -10.79 -2.40
CA THR A 79 -1.65 -11.74 -3.39
C THR A 79 -2.29 -11.52 -4.77
N LEU A 80 -1.49 -10.98 -5.69
CA LEU A 80 -1.86 -10.75 -7.08
C LEU A 80 -1.55 -11.97 -7.94
N ASN A 81 -2.50 -12.34 -8.81
CA ASN A 81 -2.28 -13.32 -9.86
C ASN A 81 -2.43 -12.61 -11.21
N VAL A 82 -1.31 -12.18 -11.80
CA VAL A 82 -1.27 -11.34 -13.01
C VAL A 82 -1.11 -12.20 -14.26
N PRO A 83 -2.00 -12.10 -15.27
CA PRO A 83 -1.79 -12.74 -16.57
C PRO A 83 -0.55 -12.19 -17.29
N LEU A 84 0.25 -13.07 -17.87
CA LEU A 84 1.44 -12.75 -18.65
C LEU A 84 1.18 -13.11 -20.12
N GLU A 85 0.61 -12.19 -20.88
CA GLU A 85 0.14 -12.45 -22.26
C GLU A 85 1.27 -12.81 -23.23
N LYS A 86 2.41 -12.13 -23.10
CA LYS A 86 3.61 -12.29 -23.95
C LYS A 86 4.84 -12.60 -23.12
N THR A 87 5.86 -13.17 -23.75
CA THR A 87 7.17 -13.31 -23.10
C THR A 87 7.82 -11.94 -22.87
N GLY A 88 8.60 -11.83 -21.80
CA GLY A 88 9.21 -10.56 -21.39
C GLY A 88 9.03 -10.22 -19.91
N GLU A 89 9.33 -8.97 -19.58
CA GLU A 89 9.26 -8.43 -18.22
C GLU A 89 7.93 -7.71 -17.98
N TYR A 90 7.40 -7.87 -16.76
CA TYR A 90 6.18 -7.23 -16.29
C TYR A 90 6.48 -6.49 -15.00
N THR A 91 6.28 -5.17 -14.98
CA THR A 91 6.35 -4.37 -13.75
C THR A 91 4.97 -4.36 -13.11
N ILE A 92 4.86 -4.93 -11.93
CA ILE A 92 3.62 -4.99 -11.15
C ILE A 92 3.79 -4.03 -9.99
N SER A 93 2.93 -3.01 -9.94
CA SER A 93 2.92 -2.00 -8.88
C SER A 93 1.69 -2.17 -8.02
N LEU A 94 1.83 -1.99 -6.71
CA LEU A 94 0.73 -1.92 -5.76
C LEU A 94 0.77 -0.55 -5.08
N ARG A 95 -0.39 0.09 -4.93
CA ARG A 95 -0.59 1.21 -4.03
C ARG A 95 -1.66 0.88 -3.01
N VAL A 96 -1.50 1.38 -1.80
CA VAL A 96 -2.40 1.11 -0.67
C VAL A 96 -2.73 2.43 0.00
N PHE A 97 -4.00 2.59 0.34
CA PHE A 97 -4.57 3.79 0.96
C PHE A 97 -4.89 3.50 2.41
N ASP A 98 -4.69 4.50 3.27
CA ASP A 98 -5.11 4.45 4.67
C ASP A 98 -6.41 5.24 4.91
N ALA A 99 -6.84 5.36 6.17
CA ALA A 99 -8.03 6.12 6.55
C ALA A 99 -7.84 7.66 6.43
N GLY A 100 -6.60 8.14 6.46
CA GLY A 100 -6.23 9.54 6.26
C GLY A 100 -6.09 9.94 4.78
N ALA A 101 -6.36 9.00 3.86
CA ALA A 101 -6.12 9.13 2.43
C ALA A 101 -4.64 9.32 2.05
N ASN A 102 -3.69 8.94 2.92
CA ASN A 102 -2.30 8.83 2.51
C ASN A 102 -2.12 7.56 1.66
N VAL A 103 -1.08 7.57 0.82
CA VAL A 103 -0.83 6.50 -0.15
C VAL A 103 0.59 5.99 -0.02
N GLY A 104 0.71 4.69 0.22
CA GLY A 104 1.94 3.92 0.13
C GLY A 104 1.99 3.14 -1.18
N SER A 105 3.19 2.88 -1.71
CA SER A 105 3.31 2.04 -2.91
C SER A 105 4.62 1.27 -3.00
N ALA A 106 4.58 0.15 -3.70
CA ALA A 106 5.74 -0.66 -4.05
C ALA A 106 5.58 -1.26 -5.45
N ARG A 107 6.68 -1.74 -6.03
CA ARG A 107 6.65 -2.44 -7.31
C ARG A 107 7.64 -3.59 -7.34
N VAL A 108 7.37 -4.57 -8.19
CA VAL A 108 8.26 -5.70 -8.46
C VAL A 108 8.21 -6.07 -9.93
N THR A 109 9.28 -6.69 -10.43
CA THR A 109 9.36 -7.16 -11.82
C THR A 109 9.21 -8.68 -11.87
N ALA A 110 8.20 -9.17 -12.58
CA ALA A 110 8.05 -10.57 -12.96
C ALA A 110 8.57 -10.81 -14.38
N ARG A 111 9.00 -12.04 -14.68
CA ARG A 111 9.50 -12.41 -16.01
C ARG A 111 8.79 -13.65 -16.53
N LYS A 112 8.31 -13.59 -17.78
CA LYS A 112 7.83 -14.76 -18.54
C LYS A 112 8.90 -15.19 -19.53
N GLY A 113 9.43 -16.41 -19.35
CA GLY A 113 10.31 -17.08 -20.32
C GLY A 113 9.55 -17.67 -21.50
N ASN A 114 10.28 -18.08 -22.54
CA ASN A 114 9.75 -18.88 -23.66
C ASN A 114 9.51 -20.33 -23.24
#